data_AF-A0A3B9DC26-F1
#
_entry.id   AF-A0A3B9DC26-F1
#
_cell.length_a   1.000
_cell.length_b   1.000
_cell.length_c   1.000
_cell.angle_alpha   90.00
_cell.angle_beta   90.00
_cell.angle_gamma   90.00
#
_symmetry.space_group_name_H-M   'P 1'
#
loop_
_entity.id
_entity.type
_entity.pdbx_description
1 polymer ?
#
loop_
_entity_poly.entity_id
_entity_poly.type
_entity_poly.pdbx_seq_one_letter_code
_entity_poly.pdbx_strand_id
1 'polypeptide(L)'
;ETQLKVMASAGIQHIINLRTPQEEIDFEEQAVVEALGMEYYSIPVAGAGGINAANAQSLEEILGALDGEPALVHCATGNRVGGLFAVNAFASGSSIDAAIAEGTRWGMTSERLQQAVRQNLLDN
;
A
#
# COMPACT_ATOMS: atom_id res chain seq x y z
N GLU A 1 -10.19 3.31 -15.78
CA GLU A 1 -10.15 2.24 -16.80
C GLU A 1 -8.89 2.24 -17.69
N THR A 2 -8.55 3.31 -18.41
CA THR A 2 -7.40 3.30 -19.35
C THR A 2 -6.06 2.93 -18.71
N GLN A 3 -5.80 3.40 -17.48
CA GLN A 3 -4.56 3.06 -16.75
C GLN A 3 -4.51 1.57 -16.38
N LEU A 4 -5.62 0.98 -15.92
CA LEU A 4 -5.69 -0.45 -15.59
C LEU A 4 -5.47 -1.35 -16.82
N LYS A 5 -6.01 -0.94 -17.98
CA LYS A 5 -5.75 -1.64 -19.26
C LYS A 5 -4.27 -1.62 -19.64
N VAL A 6 -3.60 -0.48 -19.44
CA VAL A 6 -2.16 -0.35 -19.67
C VAL A 6 -1.36 -1.23 -18.70
N MET A 7 -1.76 -1.29 -17.43
CA MET A 7 -1.13 -2.13 -16.40
C MET A 7 -1.27 -3.62 -16.74
N ALA A 8 -2.47 -4.07 -17.09
CA ALA A 8 -2.71 -5.44 -17.53
C ALA A 8 -1.85 -5.79 -18.76
N SER A 9 -1.81 -4.89 -19.76
CA SER A 9 -0.98 -5.09 -20.96
C SER A 9 0.52 -5.09 -20.69
N ALA A 10 0.95 -4.45 -19.59
CA ALA A 10 2.34 -4.44 -19.12
C ALA A 10 2.70 -5.68 -18.28
N GLY A 11 1.74 -6.61 -18.07
CA GLY A 11 1.97 -7.86 -17.35
C GLY A 11 1.73 -7.77 -15.84
N ILE A 12 1.09 -6.71 -15.33
CA ILE A 12 0.60 -6.69 -13.95
C ILE A 12 -0.52 -7.72 -13.83
N GLN A 13 -0.42 -8.56 -12.80
CA GLN A 13 -1.37 -9.62 -12.50
C GLN A 13 -2.23 -9.29 -11.28
N HIS A 14 -1.70 -8.48 -10.36
CA HIS A 14 -2.33 -8.21 -9.06
C HIS A 14 -2.44 -6.72 -8.77
N ILE A 15 -3.61 -6.28 -8.31
CA ILE A 15 -3.85 -4.90 -7.84
C ILE A 15 -4.17 -4.95 -6.35
N ILE A 16 -3.42 -4.20 -5.54
CA ILE A 16 -3.64 -4.06 -4.10
C ILE A 16 -4.00 -2.60 -3.80
N ASN A 17 -5.28 -2.37 -3.50
CA ASN A 17 -5.82 -1.04 -3.22
C ASN A 17 -5.84 -0.76 -1.71
N LEU A 18 -5.19 0.32 -1.29
CA LEU A 18 -5.17 0.75 0.11
C LEU A 18 -6.19 1.86 0.44
N ARG A 19 -7.06 2.22 -0.51
CA ARG A 19 -8.12 3.21 -0.30
C ARG A 19 -9.25 2.61 0.54
N THR A 20 -9.88 3.45 1.35
CA THR A 20 -11.11 3.03 2.02
C THR A 20 -12.28 3.06 1.03
N PRO A 21 -13.34 2.25 1.25
CA PRO A 21 -14.50 2.24 0.36
C PRO A 21 -15.16 3.62 0.20
N GLN A 22 -15.10 4.48 1.22
CA GLN A 22 -15.62 5.85 1.15
C GLN A 22 -14.81 6.78 0.23
N GLU A 23 -13.58 6.39 -0.11
CA GLU A 23 -12.77 7.10 -1.09
C GLU A 23 -13.02 6.61 -2.51
N GLU A 24 -13.70 5.47 -2.74
CA GLU A 24 -14.04 5.05 -4.08
C GLU A 24 -15.02 6.05 -4.71
N ILE A 25 -14.69 6.53 -5.91
CA ILE A 25 -15.47 7.53 -6.64
C ILE A 25 -16.03 6.81 -7.86
N ASP A 26 -17.35 6.66 -7.96
CA ASP A 26 -18.17 6.29 -9.14
C ASP A 26 -17.62 5.22 -10.12
N PHE A 27 -16.67 4.40 -9.67
CA PHE A 27 -15.89 3.47 -10.49
C PHE A 27 -15.64 2.22 -9.67
N GLU A 28 -16.26 1.12 -10.07
CA GLU A 28 -16.04 -0.20 -9.47
C GLU A 28 -14.68 -0.75 -9.94
N GLU A 29 -13.62 -0.30 -9.28
CA GLU A 29 -12.23 -0.65 -9.63
C GLU A 29 -12.02 -2.16 -9.66
N GLN A 30 -12.53 -2.86 -8.65
CA GLN A 30 -12.49 -4.32 -8.57
C GLN A 30 -13.07 -4.98 -9.84
N ALA A 31 -14.28 -4.58 -10.25
CA ALA A 31 -14.94 -5.17 -11.40
C ALA A 31 -14.14 -4.99 -12.70
N VAL A 32 -13.46 -3.84 -12.85
CA VAL A 32 -12.60 -3.58 -14.01
C VAL A 32 -11.31 -4.36 -13.96
N VAL A 33 -10.67 -4.48 -12.79
CA VAL A 33 -9.46 -5.29 -12.60
C VAL A 33 -9.74 -6.76 -12.94
N GLU A 34 -10.82 -7.32 -12.41
CA GLU A 34 -11.23 -8.71 -12.66
C GLU A 34 -11.62 -8.93 -14.13
N ALA A 35 -12.32 -7.98 -14.76
CA ALA A 35 -12.67 -8.05 -16.18
C ALA A 35 -11.45 -8.01 -17.12
N LEU A 36 -10.31 -7.49 -16.64
CA LEU A 36 -9.03 -7.49 -17.36
C LEU A 36 -8.18 -8.74 -17.07
N GLY A 37 -8.69 -9.69 -16.28
CA GLY A 37 -8.00 -10.93 -15.93
C GLY A 37 -6.92 -10.78 -14.85
N MET A 38 -6.97 -9.70 -14.08
CA MET A 38 -6.10 -9.48 -12.91
C MET A 38 -6.85 -9.83 -11.63
N GLU A 39 -6.11 -10.10 -10.56
CA GLU A 39 -6.68 -10.27 -9.21
C GLU A 39 -6.67 -8.95 -8.43
N TYR A 40 -7.70 -8.76 -7.61
CA TYR A 40 -7.89 -7.55 -6.82
C TYR A 40 -7.87 -7.85 -5.33
N TYR A 41 -7.08 -7.07 -4.59
CA TYR A 41 -6.95 -7.12 -3.15
C TYR A 41 -7.25 -5.74 -2.57
N SER A 42 -7.98 -5.68 -1.45
CA SER A 42 -8.30 -4.42 -0.77
C SER A 42 -7.86 -4.48 0.68
N ILE A 43 -7.06 -3.49 1.10
CA ILE A 43 -6.64 -3.29 2.49
C ILE A 43 -6.99 -1.85 2.88
N PRO A 44 -8.19 -1.58 3.41
CA PRO A 44 -8.62 -0.22 3.71
C PRO A 44 -7.73 0.48 4.76
N VAL A 45 -6.87 1.40 4.34
CA VAL A 45 -5.98 2.17 5.23
C VAL A 45 -6.57 3.57 5.46
N ALA A 46 -7.22 3.75 6.60
CA ALA A 46 -7.86 5.01 6.99
C ALA A 46 -6.84 6.01 7.60
N GLY A 47 -6.30 6.89 6.75
CA GLY A 47 -5.42 7.98 7.19
C GLY A 47 -4.19 7.48 7.96
N ALA A 48 -3.75 8.25 8.96
CA ALA A 48 -2.59 7.87 9.78
C ALA A 48 -2.88 6.70 10.73
N GLY A 49 -4.11 6.57 11.24
CA GLY A 49 -4.48 5.47 12.15
C GLY A 49 -4.51 4.10 11.47
N GLY A 50 -4.73 4.06 10.15
CA GLY A 50 -4.61 2.86 9.35
C GLY A 50 -3.17 2.43 9.06
N ILE A 51 -2.16 3.28 9.32
CA ILE A 51 -0.76 2.92 9.16
C ILE A 51 -0.31 2.29 10.48
N ASN A 52 -0.45 0.97 10.55
CA ASN A 52 -0.21 0.19 11.75
C ASN A 52 0.33 -1.20 11.39
N ALA A 53 0.81 -1.94 12.39
CA ALA A 53 1.42 -3.25 12.20
C ALA A 53 0.47 -4.27 11.56
N ALA A 54 -0.82 -4.26 11.92
CA ALA A 54 -1.79 -5.21 11.38
C ALA A 54 -1.98 -5.04 9.86
N ASN A 55 -2.18 -3.80 9.39
CA ASN A 55 -2.31 -3.54 7.96
C ASN A 55 -1.00 -3.73 7.18
N ALA A 56 0.14 -3.44 7.81
CA ALA A 56 1.45 -3.71 7.22
C ALA A 56 1.68 -5.22 7.05
N GLN A 57 1.32 -6.02 8.06
CA GLN A 57 1.36 -7.48 8.00
C GLN A 57 0.41 -8.03 6.94
N SER A 58 -0.83 -7.55 6.85
CA SER A 58 -1.74 -7.99 5.78
C SER A 58 -1.19 -7.71 4.38
N LEU A 59 -0.52 -6.57 4.19
CA LEU A 59 0.15 -6.26 2.92
C LEU A 59 1.32 -7.22 2.66
N GLU A 60 2.15 -7.51 3.66
CA GLU A 60 3.26 -8.46 3.57
C GLU A 60 2.78 -9.88 3.27
N GLU A 61 1.71 -10.35 3.92
CA GLU A 61 1.11 -11.66 3.70
C GLU A 61 0.59 -11.81 2.27
N ILE A 62 -0.09 -10.79 1.74
CA ILE A 62 -0.52 -10.79 0.33
C ILE A 62 0.70 -10.84 -0.58
N LEU A 63 1.65 -9.92 -0.43
CA LEU A 63 2.85 -9.87 -1.28
C LEU A 63 3.68 -11.17 -1.22
N GLY A 64 3.76 -11.81 -0.06
CA GLY A 64 4.42 -13.10 0.12
C GLY A 64 3.67 -14.25 -0.56
N ALA A 65 2.34 -14.24 -0.53
CA ALA A 65 1.52 -15.24 -1.22
C ALA A 65 1.59 -15.14 -2.75
N LEU A 66 1.88 -13.96 -3.29
CA LEU A 66 2.06 -13.75 -4.73
C LEU A 66 3.35 -14.37 -5.29
N ASP A 67 4.28 -14.83 -4.43
CA ASP A 67 5.52 -15.54 -4.82
C ASP A 67 6.32 -14.84 -5.96
N GLY A 68 6.36 -13.51 -5.93
CA GLY A 68 7.09 -12.69 -6.92
C GLY A 68 6.31 -12.37 -8.21
N GLU A 69 5.02 -12.71 -8.29
CA GLU A 69 4.17 -12.29 -9.39
C GLU A 69 4.02 -10.76 -9.43
N PRO A 70 3.96 -10.13 -10.63
CA PRO A 70 3.91 -8.68 -10.76
C PRO A 70 2.65 -8.08 -10.15
N ALA A 71 2.83 -7.28 -9.10
CA ALA A 71 1.77 -6.63 -8.35
C ALA A 71 1.92 -5.10 -8.34
N LEU A 72 0.79 -4.40 -8.34
CA LEU A 72 0.72 -2.96 -8.11
C LEU A 72 0.02 -2.69 -6.78
N VAL A 73 0.74 -2.05 -5.86
CA VAL A 73 0.15 -1.50 -4.63
C VAL A 73 -0.10 -0.01 -4.83
N HIS A 74 -1.32 0.46 -4.57
CA HIS A 74 -1.64 1.87 -4.72
C HIS A 74 -2.58 2.40 -3.61
N CYS A 75 -2.64 3.73 -3.54
CA CYS A 75 -3.66 4.44 -2.80
C CYS A 75 -4.00 5.74 -3.54
N ALA A 76 -4.54 6.77 -2.88
CA ALA A 76 -4.75 8.06 -3.54
C ALA A 76 -3.45 8.80 -3.94
N THR A 77 -2.39 8.73 -3.13
CA THR A 77 -1.18 9.56 -3.32
C THR A 77 0.14 8.82 -3.09
N GLY A 78 0.14 7.49 -3.02
CA GLY A 78 1.30 6.66 -2.65
C GLY A 78 1.68 6.71 -1.16
N ASN A 79 1.23 7.71 -0.41
CA ASN A 79 1.64 7.92 0.98
C ASN A 79 1.31 6.76 1.94
N ARG A 80 0.16 6.08 1.75
CA ARG A 80 -0.20 4.92 2.57
C ARG A 80 0.65 3.70 2.27
N VAL A 81 1.05 3.54 1.00
CA VAL A 81 1.96 2.47 0.57
C VAL A 81 3.27 2.63 1.33
N GLY A 82 3.90 3.79 1.21
CA GLY A 82 5.14 4.07 1.94
C GLY A 82 4.99 4.01 3.46
N GLY A 83 3.87 4.45 4.01
CA GLY A 83 3.59 4.31 5.44
C GLY A 83 3.61 2.85 5.92
N LEU A 84 2.94 1.94 5.21
CA LEU A 84 2.94 0.51 5.55
C LEU A 84 4.31 -0.13 5.38
N PHE A 85 5.06 0.22 4.32
CA PHE A 85 6.44 -0.27 4.15
C PHE A 85 7.38 0.24 5.25
N ALA A 86 7.20 1.46 5.75
CA ALA A 86 7.95 1.95 6.90
C ALA A 86 7.66 1.13 8.16
N VAL A 87 6.38 0.88 8.45
CA VAL A 87 5.99 0.04 9.59
C VAL A 87 6.56 -1.37 9.46
N ASN A 88 6.49 -1.97 8.26
CA ASN A 88 7.05 -3.29 8.02
C ASN A 88 8.57 -3.32 8.27
N ALA A 89 9.30 -2.36 7.71
CA ALA A 89 10.75 -2.27 7.88
C ALA A 89 11.16 -2.16 9.36
N PHE A 90 10.42 -1.39 10.15
CA PHE A 90 10.64 -1.29 11.59
C PHE A 90 10.34 -2.62 12.30
N ALA A 91 9.21 -3.27 11.98
CA ALA A 91 8.86 -4.58 12.52
C ALA A 91 9.90 -5.67 12.17
N SER A 92 10.55 -5.56 11.00
CA SER A 92 11.67 -6.42 10.60
C SER A 92 13.02 -6.07 11.27
N GLY A 93 13.05 -5.13 12.21
CA GLY A 93 14.23 -4.78 13.01
C GLY A 93 15.05 -3.60 12.50
N SER A 94 14.56 -2.84 11.52
CA SER A 94 15.23 -1.60 11.09
C SER A 94 15.13 -0.52 12.17
N SER A 95 16.11 0.40 12.21
CA SER A 95 15.97 1.61 13.01
C SER A 95 14.81 2.47 12.49
N ILE A 96 14.27 3.35 13.36
CA ILE A 96 13.19 4.28 12.98
C ILE A 96 13.58 5.13 11.78
N ASP A 97 14.82 5.63 11.73
CA ASP A 97 15.29 6.44 10.61
C ASP A 97 15.36 5.64 9.31
N ALA A 98 15.82 4.38 9.36
CA ALA A 98 15.84 3.49 8.22
C ALA A 98 14.42 3.12 7.75
N ALA A 99 13.49 2.88 8.68
CA ALA A 99 12.09 2.63 8.38
C ALA A 99 11.41 3.82 7.68
N ILE A 100 11.62 5.04 8.17
CA ILE A 100 11.09 6.26 7.52
C ILE A 100 11.72 6.48 6.15
N ALA A 101 13.02 6.19 5.99
CA ALA A 101 13.69 6.25 4.69
C ALA A 101 13.08 5.24 3.70
N GLU A 102 12.80 4.01 4.14
CA GLU A 102 12.16 3.00 3.32
C GLU A 102 10.75 3.43 2.89
N GLY A 103 9.94 3.94 3.83
CA GLY A 103 8.63 4.46 3.45
C GLY A 103 8.69 5.63 2.47
N THR A 104 9.69 6.51 2.60
CA THR A 104 9.92 7.61 1.66
C THR A 104 10.29 7.09 0.27
N ARG A 105 11.14 6.06 0.20
CA ARG A 105 11.50 5.36 -1.03
C ARG A 105 10.27 4.77 -1.73
N TRP A 106 9.28 4.30 -0.96
CA TRP A 106 8.00 3.78 -1.46
C TRP A 106 6.91 4.84 -1.68
N GLY A 107 7.24 6.13 -1.63
CA GLY A 107 6.32 7.22 -2.00
C GLY A 107 5.61 7.90 -0.84
N MET A 108 6.04 7.69 0.41
CA MET A 108 5.63 8.51 1.54
C MET A 108 6.33 9.89 1.49
N THR A 109 5.70 10.83 0.78
CA THR A 109 6.25 12.18 0.53
C THR A 109 5.74 13.25 1.50
N SER A 110 4.65 12.99 2.23
CA SER A 110 4.09 13.95 3.17
C SER A 110 4.91 14.04 4.46
N GLU A 111 5.57 15.17 4.71
CA GLU A 111 6.33 15.40 5.95
C GLU A 111 5.48 15.22 7.21
N ARG A 112 4.23 15.72 7.20
CA ARG A 112 3.28 15.54 8.30
C ARG A 112 3.00 14.06 8.56
N LEU A 113 2.90 13.25 7.51
CA LEU A 113 2.69 11.82 7.66
C LEU A 113 3.93 11.10 8.17
N GLN A 114 5.11 11.44 7.65
CA GLN A 114 6.39 10.90 8.15
C GLN A 114 6.56 11.16 9.65
N GLN A 115 6.22 12.36 10.12
CA GLN A 115 6.22 12.68 11.54
C GLN A 115 5.22 11.84 12.34
N ALA A 116 3.99 11.68 11.83
CA ALA A 116 2.97 10.86 12.49
C ALA A 116 3.39 9.37 12.57
N VAL A 117 3.96 8.83 11.49
CA VAL A 117 4.47 7.45 11.46
C VAL A 117 5.65 7.30 12.40
N ARG A 118 6.62 8.23 12.38
CA ARG A 118 7.74 8.21 13.32
C ARG A 118 7.27 8.19 14.78
N GLN A 119 6.28 9.01 15.13
CA GLN A 119 5.73 9.03 16.48
C GLN A 119 5.07 7.68 16.81
N ASN A 120 4.28 7.12 15.88
CA ASN A 120 3.67 5.81 16.07
C ASN A 120 4.71 4.70 16.32
N LEU A 121 5.83 4.71 15.60
CA LEU A 121 6.92 3.74 15.78
C LEU A 121 7.71 3.94 17.09
N LEU A 122 7.68 5.14 17.69
CA LEU A 122 8.31 5.41 19.00
C LEU A 122 7.44 4.96 20.17
N ASP A 123 6.12 4.99 19.99
CA ASP A 123 5.13 4.68 21.03
C ASP A 123 4.87 3.16 21.17
N ASN A 124 5.43 2.33 20.28
CA ASN A 124 5.31 0.86 20.25
C ASN A 124 6.68 0.19 20.36
#